data_AF-A0A1U9LIX7-F1
#
_entry.id   AF-A0A1U9LIX7-F1
#
_cell.length_a   1.000
_cell.length_b   1.000
_cell.length_c   1.000
_cell.angle_alpha   90.00
_cell.angle_beta   90.00
_cell.angle_gamma   90.00
#
_symmetry.space_group_name_H-M   'P 1'
#
loop_
_entity.id
_entity.type
_entity.pdbx_description
1 polymer ?
#
loop_
_entity_poly.entity_id
_entity_poly.type
_entity_poly.pdbx_seq_one_letter_code
_entity_poly.pdbx_strand_id
1 'polypeptide(L)'
;MQTHASRQKLPRVRGGGARHRQRWTAEEDADLVSRISQLRRSDGYTPVIELSEEIGRSIDAIMDRLEEIDQPELLKCLWVPSLEDLLGKDSEGVKSLLELTSTYAHALNDSPSFTEVTTAAGQIIKKKKWPAEEECLKCGKRFISDGPGNRICPRCKKINADICW
;
A
#
# COMPACT_ATOMS: atom_id res chain seq x y z
N MET A 1 28.55 10.16 -9.36
CA MET A 1 28.19 11.34 -8.51
C MET A 1 27.80 12.49 -9.44
N GLN A 2 26.53 12.91 -9.45
CA GLN A 2 26.13 14.14 -10.11
C GLN A 2 26.36 15.33 -9.18
N THR A 3 26.94 16.41 -9.69
CA THR A 3 27.26 17.62 -8.91
C THR A 3 26.12 18.64 -8.96
N HIS A 4 26.01 19.41 -7.89
CA HIS A 4 24.98 20.41 -7.58
C HIS A 4 24.73 21.46 -8.70
N ALA A 5 25.70 21.65 -9.61
CA ALA A 5 25.65 22.63 -10.69
C ALA A 5 24.57 22.34 -11.76
N SER A 6 24.18 21.07 -11.95
CA SER A 6 23.21 20.68 -12.99
C SER A 6 21.76 21.12 -12.70
N ARG A 7 21.45 21.60 -11.49
CA ARG A 7 20.07 21.91 -11.05
C ARG A 7 19.66 23.38 -11.19
N GLN A 8 20.56 24.29 -11.55
CA GLN A 8 20.28 25.73 -11.51
C GLN A 8 19.29 26.23 -12.58
N LYS A 9 19.09 25.49 -13.68
CA LYS A 9 18.21 25.89 -14.80
C LYS A 9 16.92 25.06 -14.92
N LEU A 10 16.59 24.24 -13.93
CA LEU A 10 15.29 23.57 -13.92
C LEU A 10 14.26 24.52 -13.31
N PRO A 11 13.10 24.73 -13.96
CA PRO A 11 12.03 25.53 -13.37
C PRO A 11 11.70 24.92 -12.00
N ARG A 12 11.70 25.77 -10.96
CA ARG A 12 11.19 25.34 -9.66
C ARG A 12 9.73 24.97 -9.86
N VAL A 13 9.40 23.68 -9.76
CA VAL A 13 8.02 23.21 -9.74
C VAL A 13 7.37 23.86 -8.52
N ARG A 14 6.68 24.97 -8.73
CA ARG A 14 5.71 25.52 -7.79
C ARG A 14 4.43 24.71 -7.96
N GLY A 15 4.47 23.50 -7.41
CA GLY A 15 3.35 22.57 -7.37
C GLY A 15 3.55 21.73 -6.12
N GLY A 16 2.52 21.64 -5.28
CA GLY A 16 2.54 20.94 -4.00
C GLY A 16 3.27 19.63 -4.13
N GLY A 17 4.50 19.58 -3.62
CA GLY A 17 5.28 18.34 -3.60
C GLY A 17 4.44 17.34 -2.85
N ALA A 18 4.07 16.25 -3.53
CA ALA A 18 3.19 15.21 -3.03
C ALA A 18 3.49 14.95 -1.54
N ARG A 19 2.57 15.43 -0.67
CA ARG A 19 2.72 15.39 0.79
C ARG A 19 2.96 13.96 1.29
N HIS A 20 2.65 12.95 0.47
CA HIS A 20 2.94 11.52 0.70
C HIS A 20 4.34 11.20 1.28
N ARG A 21 5.41 11.93 0.95
CA ARG A 21 6.77 11.64 1.47
C ARG A 21 7.23 12.58 2.59
N GLN A 22 6.37 13.47 3.07
CA GLN A 22 6.71 14.34 4.18
C GLN A 22 6.50 13.61 5.51
N ARG A 23 7.47 13.77 6.41
CA ARG A 23 7.39 13.25 7.78
C ARG A 23 6.19 13.90 8.48
N TRP A 24 5.41 13.10 9.20
CA TRP A 24 4.32 13.59 10.04
C TRP A 24 4.87 14.47 11.14
N THR A 25 4.24 15.62 11.36
CA THR A 25 4.52 16.49 12.51
C THR A 25 3.59 16.14 13.68
N ALA A 26 3.98 16.49 14.90
CA ALA A 26 3.12 16.29 16.08
C ALA A 26 1.81 17.10 16.00
N GLU A 27 1.83 18.23 15.28
CA GLU A 27 0.63 19.03 14.99
C GLU A 27 -0.32 18.29 14.04
N GLU A 28 0.22 17.64 13.00
CA GLU A 28 -0.56 16.82 12.07
C GLU A 28 -1.14 15.58 12.77
N ASP A 29 -0.43 14.98 13.72
CA ASP A 29 -0.97 13.86 14.51
C ASP A 29 -2.16 14.31 15.38
N ALA A 30 -2.03 15.45 16.04
CA ALA A 30 -3.11 16.01 16.84
C ALA A 30 -4.32 16.39 15.97
N ASP A 31 -4.06 16.95 14.79
CA ASP A 31 -5.11 17.28 13.82
C ASP A 31 -5.79 16.01 13.29
N LEU A 32 -5.05 14.96 12.95
CA LEU A 32 -5.60 13.66 12.53
C LEU A 32 -6.60 13.09 13.55
N VAL A 33 -6.22 13.03 14.84
CA VAL A 33 -7.11 12.52 15.90
C VAL A 33 -8.35 13.39 16.08
N SER A 34 -8.17 14.72 16.01
CA SER A 34 -9.26 15.69 16.08
C SER A 34 -10.24 15.52 14.91
N ARG A 35 -9.74 15.41 13.68
CA ARG A 35 -10.55 15.25 12.48
C ARG A 35 -11.29 13.92 12.43
N ILE A 36 -10.67 12.83 12.91
CA ILE A 36 -11.36 11.55 13.03
C ILE A 36 -12.59 11.68 13.93
N SER A 37 -12.46 12.41 15.04
CA SER A 37 -13.57 12.63 15.98
C SER A 37 -14.66 13.54 15.42
N GLN A 38 -14.28 14.57 14.65
CA GLN A 38 -15.21 15.54 14.05
C GLN A 38 -16.02 14.98 12.89
N LEU A 39 -15.38 14.19 12.02
CA LEU A 39 -16.01 13.56 10.85
C LEU A 39 -16.75 12.26 11.19
N ARG A 40 -16.84 11.93 12.48
CA ARG A 40 -17.52 10.73 12.93
C ARG A 40 -19.01 10.85 12.68
N ARG A 41 -19.54 9.95 11.85
CA ARG A 41 -20.96 9.85 11.52
C ARG A 41 -21.76 9.26 12.69
N SER A 42 -23.08 9.29 12.56
CA SER A 42 -24.03 8.73 13.54
C SER A 42 -23.91 7.22 13.72
N ASP A 43 -23.35 6.51 12.72
CA ASP A 43 -23.03 5.08 12.76
C ASP A 43 -21.74 4.78 13.55
N GLY A 44 -21.03 5.82 14.01
CA GLY A 44 -19.79 5.70 14.76
C GLY A 44 -18.55 5.53 13.88
N TYR A 45 -18.67 5.61 12.55
CA TYR A 45 -17.55 5.52 11.62
C TYR A 45 -17.18 6.86 10.99
N THR A 46 -15.93 6.97 10.57
CA THR A 46 -15.36 8.16 9.91
C THR A 46 -15.01 7.82 8.46
N PRO A 47 -15.56 8.53 7.46
CA PRO A 47 -15.24 8.28 6.06
C PRO A 47 -13.78 8.61 5.77
N VAL A 48 -13.01 7.61 5.31
CA VAL A 48 -11.58 7.78 5.06
C VAL A 48 -11.29 8.72 3.88
N ILE A 49 -12.21 8.81 2.92
CA ILE A 49 -12.07 9.69 1.74
C ILE A 49 -12.12 11.16 2.19
N GLU A 50 -13.17 11.54 2.93
CA GLU A 50 -13.32 12.91 3.46
C GLU A 50 -12.16 13.27 4.40
N LEU A 51 -11.75 12.32 5.25
CA LEU A 51 -10.58 12.48 6.11
C LEU A 51 -9.30 12.74 5.31
N SER A 52 -9.11 12.03 4.19
CA SER A 52 -7.95 12.18 3.32
C SER A 52 -7.90 13.54 2.63
N GLU A 53 -9.07 14.08 2.24
CA GLU A 53 -9.22 15.39 1.63
C GLU A 53 -8.94 16.52 2.64
N GLU A 54 -9.48 16.42 3.86
CA GLU A 54 -9.27 17.41 4.93
C GLU A 54 -7.81 17.49 5.37
N ILE A 55 -7.13 16.34 5.51
CA ILE A 55 -5.73 16.27 5.92
C ILE A 55 -4.79 16.58 4.73
N GLY A 56 -5.26 16.37 3.50
CA GLY A 56 -4.47 16.51 2.27
C GLY A 56 -3.34 15.47 2.20
N ARG A 57 -3.62 14.24 2.65
CA ARG A 57 -2.71 13.08 2.64
C ARG A 57 -3.42 11.90 1.98
N SER A 58 -2.69 10.97 1.38
CA SER A 58 -3.30 9.76 0.83
C SER A 58 -3.88 8.88 1.93
N ILE A 59 -4.89 8.09 1.59
CA ILE A 59 -5.48 7.08 2.49
C ILE A 59 -4.38 6.16 3.03
N ASP A 60 -3.50 5.65 2.17
CA ASP A 60 -2.37 4.79 2.59
C ASP A 60 -1.48 5.47 3.63
N ALA A 61 -1.16 6.75 3.46
CA ALA A 61 -0.32 7.47 4.42
C ALA A 61 -1.00 7.68 5.77
N ILE A 62 -2.33 7.83 5.78
CA ILE A 62 -3.13 7.94 7.00
C ILE A 62 -3.18 6.57 7.71
N MET A 63 -3.39 5.49 6.97
CA MET A 63 -3.43 4.13 7.51
C MET A 63 -2.08 3.75 8.13
N ASP A 64 -0.98 3.93 7.38
CA ASP A 64 0.38 3.70 7.88
C ASP A 64 0.65 4.49 9.16
N ARG A 65 0.21 5.76 9.20
CA ARG A 65 0.43 6.60 10.38
C ARG A 65 -0.38 6.14 11.58
N LEU A 66 -1.63 5.77 11.39
CA LEU A 66 -2.48 5.28 12.48
C LEU A 66 -1.98 3.95 13.04
N GLU A 67 -1.38 3.10 12.20
CA GLU A 67 -0.68 1.89 12.67
C GLU A 67 0.53 2.24 13.57
N GLU A 68 1.24 3.32 13.27
CA GLU A 68 2.36 3.80 14.09
C GLU A 68 1.93 4.48 15.41
N ILE A 69 0.73 5.07 15.47
CA ILE A 69 0.28 5.89 16.62
C ILE A 69 -0.11 5.05 17.86
N ASP A 70 -0.05 3.72 17.82
CA ASP A 70 -0.41 2.80 18.93
C ASP A 70 -1.83 3.06 19.48
N GLN A 71 -2.74 3.55 18.62
CA GLN A 71 -4.16 3.75 18.93
C GLN A 71 -5.03 2.92 17.97
N PRO A 72 -5.15 1.60 18.21
CA PRO A 72 -5.83 0.70 17.28
C PRO A 72 -7.34 0.98 17.15
N GLU A 73 -7.94 1.69 18.11
CA GLU A 73 -9.35 2.04 18.07
C GLU A 73 -9.69 3.06 16.97
N LEU A 74 -8.74 3.94 16.61
CA LEU A 74 -8.95 4.92 15.54
C LEU A 74 -9.04 4.23 14.17
N LEU A 75 -8.20 3.22 13.93
CA LEU A 75 -8.25 2.39 12.72
C LEU A 75 -9.59 1.68 12.57
N LYS A 76 -10.15 1.14 13.66
CA LYS A 76 -11.44 0.44 13.63
C LYS A 76 -12.62 1.35 13.31
N CYS A 77 -12.48 2.64 13.59
CA CYS A 77 -13.52 3.63 13.33
C CYS A 77 -13.46 4.17 11.89
N LEU A 78 -12.45 3.84 11.09
CA LEU A 78 -12.38 4.27 9.69
C LEU A 78 -13.30 3.41 8.81
N TRP A 79 -14.08 4.08 7.98
CA TRP A 79 -14.89 3.47 6.95
C TRP A 79 -14.33 3.77 5.57
N VAL A 80 -14.05 2.69 4.82
CA VAL A 80 -13.63 2.75 3.43
C VAL A 80 -14.83 2.36 2.57
N PRO A 81 -15.36 3.26 1.73
CA PRO A 81 -16.48 2.93 0.86
C PRO A 81 -16.10 1.82 -0.10
N SER A 82 -17.00 0.86 -0.27
CA SER A 82 -16.88 -0.14 -1.33
C SER A 82 -17.15 0.49 -2.69
N LEU A 83 -16.77 -0.22 -3.75
CA LEU A 83 -17.04 0.23 -5.12
C LEU A 83 -18.54 0.39 -5.38
N GLU A 84 -19.38 -0.42 -4.73
CA GLU A 84 -20.84 -0.34 -4.81
C GLU A 84 -21.38 0.91 -4.10
N ASP A 85 -20.78 1.31 -2.97
CA ASP A 85 -21.16 2.52 -2.25
C ASP A 85 -20.87 3.79 -3.06
N LEU A 86 -19.79 3.77 -3.85
CA LEU A 86 -19.38 4.90 -4.69
C LEU A 86 -20.19 5.02 -5.98
N LEU A 87 -20.56 3.89 -6.59
CA LEU A 87 -21.16 3.84 -7.94
C LEU A 87 -22.67 3.58 -7.92
N GLY A 88 -23.25 3.25 -6.77
CA GLY A 88 -24.65 2.89 -6.64
C GLY A 88 -24.97 1.50 -7.21
N LYS A 89 -26.21 1.03 -6.95
CA LYS A 89 -26.68 -0.31 -7.34
C LYS A 89 -26.95 -0.48 -8.85
N ASP A 90 -26.85 0.60 -9.63
CA ASP A 90 -27.20 0.61 -11.06
C ASP A 90 -26.03 0.16 -11.96
N SER A 91 -25.17 -0.70 -11.42
CA SER A 91 -23.81 -0.88 -11.88
C SER A 91 -23.62 -2.16 -12.69
N GLU A 92 -24.42 -2.31 -13.74
CA GLU A 92 -24.28 -3.40 -14.71
C GLU A 92 -22.88 -3.34 -15.40
N GLY A 93 -22.34 -2.13 -15.58
CA GLY A 93 -20.97 -1.91 -16.04
C GLY A 93 -19.87 -2.25 -15.01
N VAL A 94 -20.17 -2.23 -13.71
CA VAL A 94 -19.18 -2.52 -12.64
C VAL A 94 -18.98 -4.01 -12.45
N LYS A 95 -20.05 -4.80 -12.59
CA LYS A 95 -19.93 -6.26 -12.65
C LYS A 95 -19.04 -6.70 -13.81
N SER A 96 -19.25 -6.12 -14.99
CA SER A 96 -18.40 -6.38 -16.16
C SER A 96 -16.92 -6.00 -15.92
N LEU A 97 -16.66 -4.88 -15.24
CA LEU A 97 -15.29 -4.43 -14.93
C LEU A 97 -14.62 -5.31 -13.85
N LEU A 98 -15.38 -5.76 -12.85
CA LEU A 98 -14.93 -6.73 -11.84
C LEU A 98 -14.63 -8.11 -12.47
N GLU A 99 -15.44 -8.56 -13.42
CA GLU A 99 -15.19 -9.80 -14.17
C GLU A 99 -13.96 -9.69 -15.09
N LEU A 100 -13.76 -8.54 -15.74
CA LEU A 100 -12.57 -8.27 -16.56
C LEU A 100 -11.27 -8.21 -15.72
N THR A 101 -11.32 -7.64 -14.52
CA THR A 101 -10.16 -7.61 -13.62
C THR A 101 -9.84 -9.00 -13.05
N SER A 102 -10.87 -9.81 -12.76
CA SER A 102 -10.72 -11.21 -12.36
C SER A 102 -10.05 -12.05 -13.46
N THR A 103 -10.49 -11.92 -14.72
CA THR A 103 -9.87 -12.62 -15.85
C THR A 103 -8.44 -12.18 -16.14
N TYR A 104 -8.12 -10.88 -15.99
CA TYR A 104 -6.74 -10.40 -16.09
C TYR A 104 -5.85 -10.93 -14.96
N ALA A 105 -6.37 -11.05 -13.74
CA ALA A 105 -5.66 -11.64 -12.61
C ALA A 105 -5.31 -13.13 -12.86
N HIS A 106 -6.20 -13.88 -13.52
CA HIS A 106 -5.92 -15.25 -13.94
C HIS A 106 -4.87 -15.33 -15.06
N ALA A 107 -4.89 -14.42 -16.05
CA ALA A 107 -3.89 -14.40 -17.12
C ALA A 107 -2.46 -14.09 -16.63
N LEU A 108 -2.31 -13.37 -15.51
CA LEU A 108 -1.00 -13.14 -14.88
C LEU A 108 -0.37 -14.37 -14.23
N ASN A 109 -1.18 -15.41 -13.95
CA ASN A 109 -0.75 -16.66 -13.34
C ASN A 109 -0.21 -17.68 -14.36
N ASP A 110 -0.54 -17.55 -15.66
CA ASP A 110 -0.07 -18.43 -16.74
C ASP A 110 1.19 -17.94 -17.46
N SER A 111 1.75 -16.80 -17.04
CA SER A 111 2.97 -16.22 -17.64
C SER A 111 4.24 -16.81 -17.01
N PRO A 112 5.36 -16.89 -17.77
CA PRO A 112 6.63 -17.42 -17.26
C PRO A 112 7.09 -16.69 -15.98
N SER A 113 7.74 -17.44 -15.08
CA SER A 113 8.12 -17.04 -13.71
C SER A 113 9.17 -15.92 -13.60
N PHE A 114 9.49 -15.26 -14.72
CA PHE A 114 10.49 -14.21 -14.81
C PHE A 114 10.03 -13.07 -15.72
N THR A 115 10.36 -11.84 -15.33
CA THR A 115 10.27 -10.64 -16.17
C THR A 115 11.65 -10.27 -16.69
N GLU A 116 11.76 -10.02 -18.00
CA GLU A 116 13.01 -9.54 -18.59
C GLU A 116 13.07 -8.02 -18.45
N VAL A 117 14.14 -7.51 -17.85
CA VAL A 117 14.36 -6.08 -17.62
C VAL A 117 15.67 -5.68 -18.25
N THR A 118 15.62 -4.76 -19.22
CA THR A 118 16.81 -4.16 -19.82
C THR A 118 17.33 -3.04 -18.91
N THR A 119 18.56 -3.17 -18.45
CA THR A 119 19.24 -2.15 -17.64
C THR A 119 19.60 -0.92 -18.48
N ALA A 120 19.89 0.21 -17.83
CA ALA A 120 20.40 1.41 -18.49
C ALA A 120 21.73 1.19 -19.24
N ALA A 121 22.45 0.10 -18.93
CA ALA A 121 23.67 -0.33 -19.62
C ALA A 121 23.39 -1.29 -20.81
N GLY A 122 22.12 -1.52 -21.16
CA GLY A 122 21.72 -2.38 -22.28
C GLY A 122 21.72 -3.89 -21.98
N GLN A 123 22.02 -4.30 -20.75
CA GLN A 123 22.01 -5.72 -20.36
C GLN A 123 20.59 -6.18 -20.02
N ILE A 124 20.16 -7.31 -20.57
CA ILE A 124 18.89 -7.97 -20.24
C ILE A 124 19.08 -8.83 -18.98
N ILE A 125 18.37 -8.49 -17.90
CA ILE A 125 18.37 -9.23 -16.65
C ILE A 125 17.00 -9.87 -16.44
N LYS A 126 16.98 -11.17 -16.16
CA LYS A 126 15.77 -11.91 -15.77
C LYS A 126 15.50 -11.70 -14.28
N LYS A 127 14.41 -11.02 -13.94
CA LYS A 127 13.95 -10.87 -12.55
C LYS A 127 12.84 -11.87 -12.27
N LYS A 128 12.92 -12.57 -11.14
CA LYS A 128 11.85 -13.49 -10.71
C LYS A 128 10.57 -12.69 -10.43
N LYS A 129 9.44 -13.14 -10.97
CA LYS A 129 8.13 -12.56 -10.71
C LYS A 129 7.60 -13.09 -9.36
N TRP A 130 7.03 -12.20 -8.56
CA TRP A 130 6.42 -12.51 -7.26
C TRP A 130 4.91 -12.21 -7.35
N PRO A 131 4.04 -12.87 -6.57
CA PRO A 131 4.36 -13.91 -5.58
C PRO A 131 4.81 -15.22 -6.24
N ALA A 132 5.63 -16.00 -5.53
CA ALA A 132 6.16 -17.26 -6.05
C ALA A 132 6.19 -18.34 -4.96
N GLU A 133 5.94 -19.59 -5.35
CA GLU A 133 6.21 -20.72 -4.47
C GLU A 133 7.70 -20.84 -4.18
N GLU A 134 8.03 -20.84 -2.90
CA GLU A 134 9.38 -20.96 -2.37
C GLU A 134 9.40 -21.99 -1.25
N GLU A 135 10.58 -22.55 -1.00
CA GLU A 135 10.80 -23.42 0.15
C GLU A 135 11.19 -22.59 1.38
N CYS A 136 10.54 -22.84 2.51
CA CYS A 136 10.87 -22.17 3.76
C CYS A 136 12.24 -22.60 4.26
N LEU A 137 13.15 -21.65 4.45
CA LEU A 137 14.51 -21.93 4.93
C LEU A 137 14.56 -22.52 6.36
N LYS A 138 13.48 -22.38 7.15
CA LYS A 138 13.41 -22.91 8.53
C LYS A 138 12.83 -24.32 8.61
N CYS A 139 11.84 -24.66 7.79
CA CYS A 139 11.12 -25.93 7.91
C CYS A 139 11.04 -26.77 6.63
N GLY A 140 11.62 -26.30 5.52
CA GLY A 140 11.60 -26.99 4.22
C GLY A 140 10.22 -27.06 3.56
N LYS A 141 9.18 -26.44 4.14
CA LYS A 141 7.82 -26.48 3.58
C LYS A 141 7.68 -25.45 2.48
N ARG A 142 7.02 -25.83 1.38
CA ARG A 142 6.64 -24.91 0.31
C ARG A 142 5.58 -23.94 0.81
N PHE A 143 5.74 -22.68 0.45
CA PHE A 143 4.79 -21.61 0.74
C PHE A 143 4.87 -20.53 -0.34
N ILE A 144 3.80 -19.75 -0.49
CA ILE A 144 3.78 -18.60 -1.38
C ILE A 144 4.53 -17.46 -0.68
N SER A 145 5.60 -17.00 -1.30
CA SER A 145 6.34 -15.82 -0.87
C SER A 145 5.95 -14.63 -1.73
N ASP A 146 5.73 -13.50 -1.08
CA ASP A 146 5.35 -12.24 -1.75
C ASP A 146 6.57 -11.40 -2.18
N GLY A 147 7.80 -11.86 -1.92
CA GLY A 147 8.97 -11.09 -2.27
C GLY A 147 10.33 -11.75 -1.99
N PRO A 148 11.41 -11.18 -2.52
CA PRO A 148 12.76 -11.76 -2.47
C PRO A 148 13.33 -11.90 -1.06
N GLY A 149 12.84 -11.11 -0.10
CA GLY A 149 13.25 -11.17 1.30
C GLY A 149 12.45 -12.14 2.16
N ASN A 150 11.25 -12.58 1.73
CA ASN A 150 10.37 -13.40 2.56
C ASN A 150 10.59 -14.89 2.27
N ARG A 151 11.65 -15.49 2.83
CA ARG A 151 11.96 -16.93 2.67
C ARG A 151 11.62 -17.79 3.87
N ILE A 152 10.84 -17.25 4.81
CA ILE A 152 10.37 -17.96 6.00
C ILE A 152 8.84 -17.97 5.97
N CYS A 153 8.25 -19.17 6.02
CA CYS A 153 6.80 -19.29 5.95
C CYS A 153 6.12 -18.61 7.15
N PRO A 154 4.84 -18.19 7.01
CA PRO A 154 4.12 -17.48 8.06
C PRO A 154 4.12 -18.21 9.42
N ARG A 155 4.04 -19.54 9.41
CA ARG A 155 4.13 -20.37 10.63
C ARG A 155 5.49 -20.24 11.32
N CYS A 156 6.57 -20.34 10.55
CA CYS A 156 7.93 -20.23 11.08
C CYS A 156 8.27 -18.80 11.51
N LYS A 157 7.68 -17.80 10.85
CA LYS A 157 7.80 -16.38 11.22
C LYS A 157 7.16 -16.11 12.59
N LYS A 158 5.99 -16.70 12.87
CA LYS A 158 5.35 -16.62 14.21
C LYS A 158 6.20 -17.24 15.32
N ILE A 159 6.76 -18.44 15.09
CA ILE A 159 7.63 -19.11 16.08
C ILE A 159 8.88 -18.28 16.42
N ASN A 160 9.42 -17.51 15.47
CA ASN A 160 10.56 -16.62 15.73
C ASN A 160 10.16 -15.32 16.46
N ALA A 161 8.90 -14.92 16.39
CA ALA A 161 8.39 -13.76 17.12
C ALA A 161 8.14 -14.07 18.61
N ASP A 162 7.91 -15.34 18.95
CA ASP A 162 7.66 -15.81 20.31
C ASP A 162 8.93 -16.02 21.16
N ILE A 163 10.11 -15.69 20.65
CA ILE A 163 11.35 -15.63 21.44
C ILE A 163 11.75 -14.16 21.58
N CYS A 164 11.00 -13.44 22.41
CA CYS A 164 11.47 -12.21 23.03
C CYS A 164 11.67 -12.51 24.52
N TRP A 165 12.94 -12.56 24.96
CA TRP A 165 13.33 -12.23 26.32
C TRP A 165 13.72 -10.76 26.34
#